data_AF-A0A950N149-F1
#
_entry.id   AF-A0A950N149-F1
#
_cell.length_a   1.000
_cell.length_b   1.000
_cell.length_c   1.000
_cell.angle_alpha   90.00
_cell.angle_beta   90.00
_cell.angle_gamma   90.00
#
_symmetry.space_group_name_H-M   'P 1'
#
loop_
_entity.id
_entity.type
_entity.pdbx_description
1 polymer ?
#
loop_
_entity_poly.entity_id
_entity_poly.type
_entity_poly.pdbx_seq_one_letter_code
_entity_poly.pdbx_strand_id
1 'polypeptide(L)'
;MPQLYGQLLIGLINGSFYALLSLGLAVIFGMLTIVNFAHGAFYMMGAFAAYFLLQYTGLNYWFALILAPLIVGAIGAIIEWLFLKRLAGFDPLYSLLLTFGLALVIQGLFQNYYGASGMPYAIPKQLTGAYNLGFMFLPVYRAWVIIASAVVCFATWL
;
A
#
# COMPACT_ATOMS: atom_id res chain seq x y z
N MET A 1 31.31 2.74 -12.39
CA MET A 1 30.11 2.98 -13.22
C MET A 1 28.95 2.00 -12.97
N PRO A 2 29.14 0.67 -12.84
CA PRO A 2 28.01 -0.26 -12.61
C PRO A 2 27.23 0.01 -11.30
N GLN A 3 27.91 0.52 -10.27
CA GLN A 3 27.29 0.89 -8.99
C GLN A 3 26.28 2.04 -9.13
N LEU A 4 26.54 3.01 -10.02
CA LEU A 4 25.63 4.13 -10.29
C LEU A 4 24.32 3.63 -10.92
N TYR A 5 24.42 2.75 -11.91
CA TYR A 5 23.25 2.13 -12.55
C TYR A 5 22.43 1.29 -11.58
N GLY A 6 23.08 0.56 -10.67
CA GLY A 6 22.40 -0.14 -9.58
C GLY A 6 21.62 0.81 -8.66
N GLN A 7 22.24 1.91 -8.22
CA GLN A 7 21.59 2.91 -7.36
C GLN A 7 20.43 3.62 -8.06
N LEU A 8 20.57 3.98 -9.34
CA LEU A 8 19.48 4.57 -10.13
C LEU A 8 18.27 3.63 -10.21
N LEU A 9 18.53 2.33 -10.40
CA LEU A 9 17.47 1.34 -10.51
C LEU A 9 16.80 1.08 -9.16
N ILE A 10 17.55 1.07 -8.05
CA ILE A 10 16.97 1.05 -6.69
C ILE A 10 16.13 2.31 -6.44
N GLY A 11 16.61 3.48 -6.87
CA GLY A 11 15.88 4.74 -6.83
C GLY A 11 14.57 4.66 -7.60
N LEU A 12 14.57 4.07 -8.79
CA LEU A 12 13.36 3.85 -9.60
C LEU A 12 12.37 2.90 -8.90
N ILE A 13 12.85 1.81 -8.31
CA ILE A 13 12.01 0.86 -7.55
C ILE A 13 11.32 1.61 -6.40
N ASN A 14 12.08 2.32 -5.57
CA ASN A 14 11.50 3.04 -4.44
C ASN A 14 10.59 4.20 -4.91
N GLY A 15 10.99 4.91 -5.97
CA GLY A 15 10.19 5.93 -6.61
C GLY A 15 8.85 5.41 -7.11
N SER A 16 8.80 4.19 -7.65
CA SER A 16 7.56 3.55 -8.09
C SER A 16 6.58 3.27 -6.93
N PHE A 17 7.09 2.86 -5.77
CA PHE A 17 6.29 2.72 -4.56
C PHE A 17 5.77 4.07 -4.05
N TYR A 18 6.62 5.09 -4.02
CA TYR A 18 6.21 6.43 -3.60
C TYR A 18 5.21 7.06 -4.57
N ALA A 19 5.36 6.82 -5.87
CA ALA A 19 4.40 7.27 -6.88
C ALA A 19 3.01 6.67 -6.65
N LEU A 20 2.92 5.36 -6.41
CA LEU A 20 1.65 4.71 -6.08
C LEU A 20 1.03 5.23 -4.78
N LEU A 21 1.84 5.38 -3.73
CA LEU A 21 1.39 5.94 -2.45
C LEU A 21 0.84 7.36 -2.61
N SER A 22 1.56 8.19 -3.38
CA SER A 22 1.14 9.56 -3.65
C SER A 22 -0.11 9.62 -4.53
N LEU A 23 -0.24 8.71 -5.50
CA LEU A 23 -1.41 8.64 -6.37
C LEU A 23 -2.67 8.29 -5.58
N GLY A 24 -2.58 7.31 -4.66
CA GLY A 24 -3.70 6.96 -3.78
C GLY A 24 -4.18 8.15 -2.94
N LEU A 25 -3.24 8.89 -2.36
CA LEU A 25 -3.53 10.12 -1.64
C LEU A 25 -4.19 11.17 -2.55
N ALA A 26 -3.62 11.43 -3.72
CA ALA A 26 -4.12 12.42 -4.67
C ALA A 26 -5.56 12.12 -5.13
N VAL A 27 -5.89 10.85 -5.38
CA VAL A 27 -7.24 10.43 -5.77
C VAL A 27 -8.25 10.64 -4.64
N ILE A 28 -7.91 10.27 -3.40
CA ILE A 28 -8.79 10.46 -2.24
C ILE A 28 -9.05 11.95 -2.00
N PHE A 29 -7.99 12.76 -1.98
CA PHE A 29 -8.10 14.19 -1.80
C PHE A 29 -8.86 14.87 -2.96
N GLY A 30 -8.63 14.42 -4.20
CA GLY A 30 -9.29 14.96 -5.38
C GLY A 30 -10.80 14.72 -5.37
N MET A 31 -11.26 13.58 -4.84
CA MET A 31 -12.69 13.25 -4.76
C MET A 31 -13.38 13.79 -3.52
N LEU A 32 -12.75 13.67 -2.33
CA LEU A 32 -13.39 14.03 -1.06
C LEU A 32 -13.06 15.44 -0.60
N THR A 33 -12.03 16.09 -1.15
CA THR A 33 -11.49 17.40 -0.70
C THR A 33 -11.11 17.45 0.79
N ILE A 34 -10.92 16.28 1.41
CA ILE A 34 -10.63 16.11 2.83
C ILE A 34 -9.22 15.56 3.00
N VAL A 35 -8.51 16.12 3.98
CA VAL A 35 -7.20 15.65 4.40
C VAL A 35 -7.35 14.34 5.19
N ASN A 36 -6.96 13.20 4.58
CA ASN A 36 -7.04 11.89 5.23
C ASN A 36 -5.67 11.42 5.76
N PHE A 37 -5.43 11.60 7.06
CA PHE A 37 -4.21 11.11 7.72
C PHE A 37 -4.19 9.59 7.93
N ALA A 38 -5.35 8.92 7.88
CA ALA A 38 -5.46 7.47 8.02
C ALA A 38 -4.96 6.71 6.77
N HIS A 39 -4.66 7.40 5.66
CA HIS A 39 -4.16 6.77 4.43
C HIS A 39 -2.98 5.83 4.68
N GLY A 40 -1.99 6.24 5.48
CA GLY A 40 -0.85 5.39 5.83
C GLY A 40 -1.25 4.14 6.62
N ALA A 41 -2.24 4.26 7.50
CA ALA A 41 -2.79 3.14 8.25
C ALA A 41 -3.56 2.17 7.34
N PHE A 42 -4.31 2.67 6.35
CA PHE A 42 -4.95 1.84 5.32
C PHE A 42 -3.94 1.10 4.45
N TYR A 43 -2.85 1.77 4.05
CA TYR A 43 -1.75 1.14 3.32
C TYR A 43 -1.12 -0.02 4.13
N MET A 44 -0.85 0.22 5.41
CA MET A 44 -0.36 -0.80 6.33
C MET A 44 -1.35 -1.97 6.45
N MET A 45 -2.65 -1.68 6.66
CA MET A 45 -3.68 -2.72 6.72
C MET A 45 -3.74 -3.55 5.43
N GLY A 46 -3.48 -2.96 4.25
CA GLY A 46 -3.37 -3.69 2.98
C GLY A 46 -2.22 -4.68 2.96
N ALA A 47 -1.05 -4.26 3.45
CA ALA A 47 0.10 -5.15 3.58
C ALA A 47 -0.19 -6.32 4.54
N PHE A 48 -0.86 -6.06 5.66
CA PHE A 48 -1.25 -7.10 6.62
C PHE A 48 -2.40 -7.99 6.11
N ALA A 49 -3.39 -7.44 5.41
CA ALA A 49 -4.47 -8.21 4.81
C ALA A 49 -3.92 -9.17 3.75
N ALA A 50 -2.99 -8.68 2.91
CA ALA A 50 -2.21 -9.56 2.06
C ALA A 50 -1.54 -10.62 2.94
N TYR A 51 -0.73 -10.24 3.95
CA TYR A 51 -0.01 -11.16 4.87
C TYR A 51 -0.89 -12.30 5.39
N PHE A 52 -2.06 -11.98 5.90
CA PHE A 52 -2.98 -12.98 6.41
C PHE A 52 -3.49 -13.93 5.32
N LEU A 53 -3.79 -13.42 4.12
CA LEU A 53 -4.21 -14.24 3.00
C LEU A 53 -3.13 -15.24 2.59
N LEU A 54 -1.87 -14.81 2.43
CA LEU A 54 -0.82 -15.74 1.99
C LEU A 54 -0.38 -16.70 3.10
N GLN A 55 -0.29 -16.25 4.35
CA GLN A 55 0.21 -17.08 5.44
C GLN A 55 -0.84 -18.03 6.05
N TYR A 56 -2.07 -17.55 6.28
CA TYR A 56 -3.10 -18.34 6.97
C TYR A 56 -4.01 -19.10 6.02
N THR A 57 -4.36 -18.51 4.87
CA THR A 57 -5.27 -19.18 3.91
C THR A 57 -4.53 -19.98 2.83
N GLY A 58 -3.21 -19.80 2.71
CA GLY A 58 -2.40 -20.45 1.68
C GLY A 58 -2.82 -20.08 0.25
N LEU A 59 -3.58 -18.98 0.09
CA LEU A 59 -4.06 -18.52 -1.22
C LEU A 59 -2.88 -18.14 -2.11
N ASN A 60 -3.07 -18.27 -3.42
CA ASN A 60 -2.04 -17.89 -4.39
C ASN A 60 -1.86 -16.36 -4.39
N TYR A 61 -0.64 -15.89 -4.69
CA TYR A 61 -0.28 -14.46 -4.74
C TYR A 61 -1.26 -13.62 -5.55
N TRP A 62 -1.70 -14.14 -6.70
CA TRP A 62 -2.65 -13.48 -7.59
C TRP A 62 -4.02 -13.22 -6.96
N PHE A 63 -4.52 -14.16 -6.15
CA PHE A 63 -5.77 -13.96 -5.43
C PHE A 63 -5.60 -12.97 -4.29
N ALA A 64 -4.47 -13.04 -3.56
CA ALA A 64 -4.18 -12.09 -2.50
C ALA A 64 -4.04 -10.65 -3.03
N LEU A 65 -3.47 -10.47 -4.23
CA LEU A 65 -3.35 -9.17 -4.91
C LEU A 65 -4.71 -8.49 -5.11
N ILE A 66 -5.76 -9.26 -5.39
CA ILE A 66 -7.12 -8.75 -5.64
C ILE A 66 -7.92 -8.67 -4.34
N LEU A 67 -7.84 -9.69 -3.47
CA LEU A 67 -8.61 -9.71 -2.23
C LEU A 67 -8.12 -8.66 -1.22
N ALA A 68 -6.82 -8.42 -1.10
CA ALA A 68 -6.28 -7.47 -0.12
C ALA A 68 -6.87 -6.04 -0.26
N PRO A 69 -6.84 -5.40 -1.45
CA PRO A 69 -7.47 -4.09 -1.61
C PRO A 69 -8.99 -4.14 -1.43
N LEU A 70 -9.65 -5.26 -1.73
CA LEU A 70 -11.10 -5.42 -1.56
C LEU A 70 -11.48 -5.48 -0.07
N ILE A 71 -10.71 -6.21 0.75
CA ILE A 71 -10.88 -6.27 2.21
C ILE A 71 -10.63 -4.89 2.83
N VAL A 72 -9.54 -4.22 2.46
CA VAL A 72 -9.23 -2.89 2.97
C VAL A 72 -10.25 -1.85 2.50
N GLY A 73 -10.71 -1.95 1.25
CA GLY A 73 -11.78 -1.12 0.72
C GLY A 73 -13.09 -1.29 1.48
N ALA A 74 -13.44 -2.52 1.85
CA ALA A 74 -14.61 -2.79 2.69
C ALA A 74 -14.46 -2.18 4.10
N ILE A 75 -13.28 -2.31 4.72
CA ILE A 75 -12.98 -1.67 6.02
C ILE A 75 -13.07 -0.14 5.90
N GLY A 76 -12.51 0.42 4.82
CA GLY A 76 -12.57 1.85 4.50
C GLY A 76 -14.02 2.34 4.35
N ALA A 77 -14.85 1.61 3.61
CA ALA A 77 -16.27 1.93 3.42
C ALA A 77 -17.05 1.89 4.74
N ILE A 78 -16.75 0.92 5.61
CA ILE A 78 -17.34 0.83 6.95
C ILE A 78 -16.95 2.07 7.78
N ILE A 79 -15.68 2.46 7.78
CA ILE A 79 -15.18 3.64 8.50
C ILE A 79 -15.81 4.92 7.93
N GLU A 80 -15.91 5.02 6.61
CA GLU A 80 -16.52 6.16 5.95
C GLU A 80 -17.99 6.30 6.35
N TRP A 81 -18.74 5.20 6.31
CA TRP A 81 -20.15 5.20 6.66
C TRP A 81 -20.41 5.49 8.15
N LEU A 82 -19.60 4.93 9.06
CA LEU A 82 -19.75 5.10 10.51
C LEU A 82 -19.30 6.47 11.01
N PHE A 83 -18.18 6.98 10.49
CA PHE A 83 -17.51 8.15 11.03
C PHE A 83 -17.52 9.32 10.04
N LEU A 84 -16.87 9.18 8.88
CA LEU A 84 -16.63 10.32 7.98
C LEU A 84 -17.92 10.93 7.45
N LYS A 85 -18.90 10.12 7.05
CA LYS A 85 -20.19 10.59 6.54
C LYS A 85 -20.97 11.39 7.58
N ARG A 86 -20.79 11.10 8.88
CA ARG A 86 -21.44 11.86 9.97
C ARG A 86 -20.78 13.21 10.20
N LEU A 87 -19.50 13.36 9.85
CA LEU A 87 -18.74 14.60 10.02
C LEU A 87 -18.57 15.42 8.74
N ALA A 88 -19.02 14.91 7.59
CA ALA A 88 -18.90 15.56 6.29
C ALA A 88 -19.60 16.94 6.16
N GLY A 89 -20.40 17.34 7.15
CA GLY A 89 -21.03 18.67 7.23
C GLY A 89 -20.36 19.66 8.20
N PHE A 90 -19.30 19.25 8.89
CA PHE A 90 -18.58 20.09 9.86
C PHE A 90 -17.26 20.61 9.28
N ASP A 91 -16.60 21.50 10.01
CA ASP A 91 -15.29 22.06 9.64
C ASP A 91 -14.29 20.92 9.30
N PRO A 92 -13.54 21.01 8.18
CA PRO A 92 -12.53 20.03 7.78
C PRO A 92 -11.56 19.61 8.88
N LEU A 93 -11.30 20.49 9.86
CA LEU A 93 -10.45 20.19 11.01
C LEU A 93 -10.93 18.96 11.81
N TYR A 94 -12.24 18.75 11.93
CA TYR A 94 -12.79 17.59 12.64
C TYR A 94 -12.52 16.28 11.92
N SER A 95 -12.61 16.27 10.58
CA SER A 95 -12.29 15.08 9.78
C SER A 95 -10.80 14.75 9.84
N LEU A 96 -9.95 15.78 9.88
CA LEU A 96 -8.51 15.63 10.05
C LEU A 96 -8.19 15.00 11.43
N LEU A 97 -8.78 15.51 12.51
CA LEU A 97 -8.59 14.98 13.86
C LEU A 97 -9.08 13.52 13.97
N LEU A 98 -10.24 13.22 13.38
CA LEU A 98 -10.80 11.88 13.33
C LEU A 98 -9.89 10.90 12.59
N THR A 99 -9.44 11.26 11.37
CA THR A 99 -8.57 10.38 10.57
C THR A 99 -7.21 10.19 11.23
N PHE A 100 -6.68 11.20 11.91
CA PHE A 100 -5.47 11.07 12.71
C PHE A 100 -5.67 10.12 13.91
N GLY A 101 -6.77 10.26 14.66
CA GLY A 101 -7.11 9.35 15.75
C GLY A 101 -7.30 7.91 15.29
N LEU A 102 -8.00 7.70 14.17
CA LEU A 102 -8.14 6.39 13.53
C LEU A 102 -6.78 5.81 13.13
N ALA A 103 -5.90 6.62 12.55
CA ALA A 103 -4.56 6.18 12.20
C ALA A 103 -3.80 5.64 13.42
N LEU A 104 -3.83 6.38 14.53
CA LEU A 104 -3.18 5.99 15.78
C LEU A 104 -3.77 4.73 16.40
N VAL A 105 -5.10 4.58 16.40
CA VAL A 105 -5.76 3.37 16.93
C VAL A 105 -5.39 2.16 16.09
N ILE A 106 -5.52 2.25 14.76
CA ILE A 106 -5.20 1.16 13.85
C ILE A 106 -3.72 0.80 13.97
N GLN A 107 -2.83 1.79 13.87
CA GLN A 107 -1.40 1.57 13.95
C GLN A 107 -0.99 1.00 15.32
N GLY A 108 -1.54 1.54 16.41
CA GLY A 108 -1.30 1.06 17.77
C GLY A 108 -1.75 -0.38 17.99
N LEU A 109 -2.92 -0.78 17.46
CA LEU A 109 -3.40 -2.15 17.53
C LEU A 109 -2.45 -3.11 16.79
N PHE A 110 -2.10 -2.81 15.54
CA PHE A 110 -1.18 -3.66 14.78
C PHE A 110 0.19 -3.73 15.43
N GLN A 111 0.71 -2.61 15.94
CA GLN A 111 2.01 -2.57 16.61
C GLN A 111 2.00 -3.32 17.95
N ASN A 112 0.86 -3.35 18.66
CA ASN A 112 0.71 -4.12 19.89
C ASN A 112 0.71 -5.63 19.63
N TYR A 113 -0.03 -6.10 18.62
CA TYR A 113 -0.16 -7.52 18.32
C TYR A 113 1.00 -8.10 17.50
N TYR A 114 1.55 -7.33 16.56
CA TYR A 114 2.55 -7.82 15.59
C TYR A 114 3.92 -7.15 15.72
N GLY A 115 4.05 -6.17 16.62
CA GLY A 115 5.29 -5.43 16.82
C GLY A 115 5.52 -4.33 15.78
N ALA A 116 6.60 -3.58 15.97
CA ALA A 116 7.01 -2.49 15.08
C ALA A 116 7.76 -2.97 13.82
N SER A 117 8.17 -4.25 13.81
CA SER A 117 8.95 -4.83 12.72
C SER A 117 8.02 -5.34 11.63
N GLY A 118 8.23 -4.88 10.39
CA GLY A 118 7.50 -5.42 9.23
C GLY A 118 7.74 -6.92 9.12
N MET A 119 6.65 -7.71 9.04
CA MET A 119 6.77 -9.15 8.91
C MET A 119 7.26 -9.50 7.50
N PRO A 120 8.38 -10.25 7.36
CA PRO A 120 8.91 -10.60 6.07
C PRO A 120 7.97 -11.54 5.35
N TYR A 121 7.78 -11.25 4.07
CA TYR A 121 6.89 -11.99 3.22
C TYR A 121 7.64 -13.10 2.49
N ALA A 122 7.13 -14.34 2.53
CA ALA A 122 7.65 -15.40 1.68
C ALA A 122 7.37 -15.06 0.21
N ILE A 123 8.43 -14.81 -0.57
CA ILE A 123 8.30 -14.52 -2.00
C ILE A 123 7.68 -15.75 -2.68
N PRO A 124 6.56 -15.61 -3.40
CA PRO A 124 5.93 -16.74 -4.07
C PRO A 124 6.89 -17.38 -5.08
N LYS A 125 6.85 -18.72 -5.18
CA LYS A 125 7.78 -19.50 -6.02
C LYS A 125 7.84 -19.02 -7.47
N GLN A 126 6.75 -18.46 -8.00
CA GLN A 126 6.67 -17.91 -9.36
C GLN A 126 7.44 -16.59 -9.57
N LEU A 127 7.67 -15.80 -8.51
CA LEU A 127 8.47 -14.57 -8.54
C LEU A 127 9.86 -14.77 -7.92
N THR A 128 10.23 -16.03 -7.67
CA THR A 128 11.51 -16.39 -7.08
C THR A 128 12.57 -16.47 -8.18
N GLY A 129 13.48 -15.51 -8.18
CA GLY A 129 14.54 -15.42 -9.18
C GLY A 129 15.09 -13.99 -9.27
N ALA A 130 16.31 -13.86 -9.79
CA ALA A 130 16.90 -12.58 -10.09
C ALA A 130 17.52 -12.62 -11.48
N TYR A 131 17.22 -11.63 -12.30
CA TYR A 131 17.91 -11.44 -13.58
C TYR A 131 19.23 -10.73 -13.32
N ASN A 132 20.32 -11.33 -13.77
CA ASN A 132 21.63 -10.68 -13.75
C ASN A 132 21.71 -9.71 -14.93
N LEU A 133 21.61 -8.41 -14.65
CA LEU A 133 21.75 -7.37 -15.68
C LEU A 133 23.22 -7.02 -15.97
N GLY A 134 24.19 -7.76 -15.44
CA GLY A 134 25.63 -7.52 -15.57
C GLY A 134 26.17 -6.47 -14.60
N PHE A 135 25.36 -5.47 -14.22
CA PHE A 135 25.71 -4.45 -13.22
C PHE A 135 25.03 -4.64 -11.85
N MET A 136 23.92 -5.40 -11.80
CA MET A 136 23.18 -5.70 -10.58
C MET A 136 22.28 -6.93 -10.79
N PHE A 137 22.03 -7.69 -9.72
CA PHE A 137 20.96 -8.69 -9.68
C PHE A 137 19.63 -8.01 -9.38
N LEU A 138 18.70 -8.01 -10.33
CA LEU A 138 17.35 -7.49 -10.14
C LEU A 138 16.40 -8.64 -9.80
N PRO A 139 15.83 -8.67 -8.59
CA PRO A 139 14.80 -9.64 -8.25
C PRO A 139 13.55 -9.44 -9.13
N VAL A 140 12.97 -10.53 -9.63
CA VAL A 140 11.79 -10.50 -10.51
C VAL A 140 10.61 -9.80 -9.84
N TYR A 141 10.44 -9.95 -8.52
CA TYR A 141 9.39 -9.25 -7.77
C TYR A 141 9.49 -7.72 -7.86
N ARG A 142 10.71 -7.14 -7.89
CA ARG A 142 10.89 -5.68 -7.99
C ARG A 142 10.56 -5.17 -9.37
N ALA A 143 10.96 -5.93 -10.40
CA ALA A 143 10.59 -5.62 -11.78
C ALA A 143 9.06 -5.69 -11.97
N TRP A 144 8.41 -6.70 -11.39
CA TRP A 144 6.96 -6.81 -11.38
C TRP A 144 6.28 -5.59 -10.74
N VAL A 145 6.75 -5.15 -9.56
CA VAL A 145 6.19 -3.96 -8.90
C VAL A 145 6.29 -2.72 -9.78
N ILE A 146 7.43 -2.51 -10.46
CA ILE A 146 7.58 -1.36 -11.37
C ILE A 146 6.52 -1.43 -12.47
N ILE A 147 6.36 -2.58 -13.13
CA ILE A 147 5.37 -2.75 -14.20
C ILE A 147 3.95 -2.54 -13.66
N ALA A 148 3.60 -3.18 -12.54
CA ALA A 148 2.29 -3.03 -11.91
C ALA A 148 2.02 -1.57 -11.53
N SER A 149 3.01 -0.87 -10.98
CA SER A 149 2.88 0.54 -10.62
C SER A 149 2.61 1.42 -11.83
N ALA A 150 3.34 1.21 -12.93
CA ALA A 150 3.15 1.96 -14.16
C ALA A 150 1.75 1.69 -14.74
N VAL A 151 1.33 0.42 -14.79
CA VAL A 151 -0.01 0.04 -15.27
C VAL A 151 -1.09 0.73 -14.45
N VAL A 152 -1.01 0.71 -13.12
CA VAL A 152 -2.00 1.37 -12.26
C VAL A 152 -2.00 2.89 -12.48
N CYS A 153 -0.83 3.53 -12.55
CA CYS A 153 -0.74 4.97 -12.80
C CYS A 153 -1.30 5.38 -14.17
N PHE A 154 -1.05 4.59 -15.22
CA PHE A 154 -1.61 4.87 -16.54
C PHE A 154 -3.10 4.58 -16.61
N ALA A 155 -3.57 3.51 -15.94
CA ALA A 155 -4.98 3.15 -15.91
C ALA A 155 -5.84 4.16 -15.14
N THR A 156 -5.29 4.82 -14.12
CA THR A 156 -6.01 5.89 -13.38
C THR A 156 -5.97 7.24 -14.07
N TRP A 157 -5.06 7.43 -15.03
CA TRP A 157 -4.96 8.66 -15.82
C TRP A 157 -5.97 8.71 -16.99
N LEU A 158 -6.44 7.54 -17.46
CA LEU A 158 -7.36 7.38 -18.58
C LEU A 158 -8.82 7.43 -18.13
#